data_AF-A0A7M3B3E5-F1
#
_entry.id   AF-A0A7M3B3E5-F1
#
_cell.length_a   1.000
_cell.length_b   1.000
_cell.length_c   1.000
_cell.angle_alpha   90.00
_cell.angle_beta   90.00
_cell.angle_gamma   90.00
#
_symmetry.space_group_name_H-M   'P 1'
#
loop_
_entity.id
_entity.type
_entity.pdbx_description
1 polymer ?
#
loop_
_entity_poly.entity_id
_entity_poly.type
_entity_poly.pdbx_seq_one_letter_code
_entity_poly.pdbx_strand_id
1 'polypeptide(L)'
;MNRSLPRTGLVALLSLLPLAHAQADSLRCGSRLVSTGDSSADVLARCGEPRSRDSLGYREVVGEWGKRYEVEVQEWIYGPWNGMLYFVRFEGNRLSAIQSRRGD
;
A
#
# COMPACT_ATOMS: atom_id res chain seq x y z
N MET A 1 -20.23 -24.74 60.02
CA MET A 1 -21.18 -23.73 59.49
C MET A 1 -20.49 -22.90 58.43
N ASN A 2 -21.12 -22.86 57.25
CA ASN A 2 -20.61 -22.41 55.97
C ASN A 2 -20.34 -20.90 55.94
N ARG A 3 -19.27 -20.47 55.25
CA ARG A 3 -19.16 -19.10 54.74
C ARG A 3 -18.90 -19.17 53.23
N SER A 4 -19.88 -18.66 52.52
CA SER A 4 -20.15 -18.68 51.09
C SER A 4 -19.06 -18.00 50.26
N LEU A 5 -18.64 -18.65 49.17
CA LEU A 5 -17.84 -18.03 48.11
C LEU A 5 -18.65 -16.87 47.46
N PRO A 6 -18.03 -15.71 47.20
CA PRO A 6 -18.69 -14.63 46.50
C PRO A 6 -18.90 -15.03 45.03
N ARG A 7 -20.15 -14.86 44.56
CA ARG A 7 -20.53 -14.85 43.13
C ARG A 7 -19.92 -13.61 42.46
N THR A 8 -18.60 -13.54 42.34
CA THR A 8 -17.97 -12.53 41.48
C THR A 8 -18.23 -12.96 40.05
N GLY A 9 -19.17 -12.26 39.41
CA GLY A 9 -19.60 -12.48 38.05
C GLY A 9 -18.41 -12.63 37.12
N LEU A 10 -18.51 -13.62 36.24
CA LEU A 10 -17.62 -13.84 35.11
C LEU A 10 -17.76 -12.64 34.16
N VAL A 11 -17.09 -11.52 34.48
CA VAL A 11 -16.91 -10.42 33.55
C VAL A 11 -15.96 -10.95 32.48
N ALA A 12 -16.53 -11.39 31.37
CA ALA A 12 -15.79 -11.77 30.18
C ALA A 12 -14.94 -10.57 29.75
N LEU A 13 -13.64 -10.63 30.03
CA LEU A 13 -12.65 -9.71 29.48
C LEU A 13 -12.59 -9.97 27.97
N LEU A 14 -13.45 -9.28 27.19
CA LEU A 14 -13.26 -9.15 25.76
C LEU A 14 -11.99 -8.31 25.55
N SER A 15 -10.87 -9.02 25.34
CA SER A 15 -9.61 -8.42 24.92
C SER A 15 -9.82 -7.67 23.60
N LEU A 16 -9.73 -6.35 23.63
CA LEU A 16 -9.61 -5.53 22.42
C LEU A 16 -8.28 -5.88 21.74
N LEU A 17 -8.31 -6.78 20.76
CA LEU A 17 -7.18 -6.94 19.84
C LEU A 17 -7.11 -5.68 18.97
N PRO A 18 -5.96 -4.98 18.92
CA PRO A 18 -5.77 -3.93 17.94
C PRO A 18 -5.74 -4.54 16.54
N LEU A 19 -6.74 -4.21 15.72
CA LEU A 19 -6.70 -4.51 14.29
C LEU A 19 -5.66 -3.60 13.64
N ALA A 20 -4.50 -4.16 13.30
CA ALA A 20 -3.54 -3.50 12.45
C ALA A 20 -4.20 -3.24 11.08
N HIS A 21 -4.52 -1.98 10.78
CA HIS A 21 -5.03 -1.57 9.48
C HIS A 21 -3.87 -1.39 8.51
N ALA A 22 -3.61 -2.40 7.67
CA ALA A 22 -2.79 -2.20 6.49
C ALA A 22 -3.53 -1.29 5.51
N GLN A 23 -2.99 -0.08 5.29
CA GLN A 23 -3.52 0.84 4.28
C GLN A 23 -2.94 0.44 2.92
N ALA A 24 -3.80 0.15 1.95
CA ALA A 24 -3.42 -0.09 0.58
C ALA A 24 -3.99 1.03 -0.29
N ASP A 25 -3.12 1.89 -0.83
CA ASP A 25 -3.56 2.90 -1.79
C ASP A 25 -4.00 2.21 -3.08
N SER A 26 -4.96 2.80 -3.78
CA SER A 26 -5.45 2.28 -5.05
C SER A 26 -5.64 3.37 -6.10
N LEU A 27 -5.43 2.99 -7.36
CA LEU A 27 -5.63 3.83 -8.53
C LEU A 27 -6.56 3.11 -9.50
N ARG A 28 -7.59 3.81 -9.98
CA ARG A 28 -8.50 3.32 -11.00
C ARG A 28 -8.03 3.76 -12.38
N CYS A 29 -7.78 2.78 -13.25
CA CYS A 29 -7.43 2.97 -14.64
C CYS A 29 -8.59 2.44 -15.51
N GLY A 30 -9.54 3.32 -15.84
CA GLY A 30 -10.80 2.93 -16.47
C GLY A 30 -11.65 2.05 -15.53
N SER A 31 -11.98 0.83 -15.96
CA SER A 31 -12.71 -0.15 -15.14
C SER A 31 -11.81 -1.00 -14.24
N ARG A 32 -10.49 -0.96 -14.43
CA ARG A 32 -9.50 -1.76 -13.70
C ARG A 32 -8.93 -0.98 -12.52
N LEU A 33 -8.44 -1.69 -11.51
CA LEU A 33 -7.82 -1.13 -10.32
C LEU A 33 -6.38 -1.67 -10.18
N VAL A 34 -5.47 -0.81 -9.75
CA VAL A 34 -4.15 -1.21 -9.24
C VAL A 34 -4.01 -0.74 -7.80
N SER A 35 -3.24 -1.45 -7.00
CA SER A 35 -2.99 -1.14 -5.60
C SER A 35 -1.54 -1.34 -5.22
N THR A 36 -1.13 -0.77 -4.08
CA THR A 36 0.18 -1.07 -3.51
C THR A 36 0.41 -2.59 -3.41
N GLY A 37 1.61 -3.02 -3.78
CA GLY A 37 1.97 -4.42 -3.91
C GLY A 37 1.79 -5.02 -5.31
N ASP A 38 0.99 -4.43 -6.20
CA ASP A 38 0.92 -4.88 -7.60
C ASP A 38 2.30 -4.75 -8.28
N SER A 39 2.57 -5.63 -9.25
CA SER A 39 3.83 -5.51 -10.00
C SER A 39 3.76 -4.39 -11.04
N SER A 40 4.91 -3.85 -11.45
CA SER A 40 4.98 -2.89 -12.56
C SER A 40 4.36 -3.45 -13.85
N ALA A 41 4.49 -4.76 -14.09
CA ALA A 41 3.84 -5.44 -15.20
C ALA A 41 2.31 -5.47 -15.07
N ASP A 42 1.78 -5.74 -13.86
CA ASP A 42 0.33 -5.67 -13.58
C ASP A 42 -0.20 -4.25 -13.81
N VAL A 43 0.56 -3.25 -13.36
CA VAL A 43 0.20 -1.85 -13.54
C VAL A 43 0.15 -1.50 -15.02
N LEU A 44 1.15 -1.88 -15.83
CA LEU A 44 1.09 -1.68 -17.29
C LEU A 44 -0.08 -2.42 -17.94
N ALA A 45 -0.33 -3.67 -17.56
CA ALA A 45 -1.42 -4.45 -18.12
C ALA A 45 -2.80 -3.83 -17.81
N ARG A 46 -2.97 -3.21 -16.63
CA ARG A 46 -4.24 -2.62 -16.20
C ARG A 46 -4.39 -1.16 -16.61
N CYS A 47 -3.32 -0.37 -16.58
CA CYS A 47 -3.32 1.08 -16.80
C CYS A 47 -2.80 1.54 -18.17
N GLY A 48 -2.09 0.66 -18.90
CA GLY A 48 -1.40 1.02 -20.13
C GLY A 48 -0.10 1.76 -19.88
N GLU A 49 0.41 2.39 -20.94
CA GLU A 49 1.64 3.17 -20.89
C GLU A 49 1.46 4.47 -20.09
N PRO A 50 2.35 4.77 -19.12
CA PRO A 50 2.33 6.06 -18.42
C PRO A 50 2.82 7.19 -19.33
N ARG A 51 2.53 8.43 -18.93
CA ARG A 51 3.01 9.65 -19.58
C ARG A 51 4.52 9.81 -19.47
N SER A 52 5.09 9.49 -18.32
CA SER A 52 6.54 9.47 -18.09
C SER A 52 6.91 8.35 -17.13
N ARG A 53 8.18 7.94 -17.20
CA ARG A 53 8.82 7.01 -16.28
C ARG A 53 10.19 7.58 -15.93
N ASP A 54 10.34 8.02 -14.71
CA ASP A 54 11.55 8.67 -14.23
C ASP A 54 12.21 7.77 -13.18
N SER A 55 13.50 7.50 -13.38
CA SER A 55 14.32 6.83 -12.35
C SER A 55 14.70 7.86 -11.29
N LEU A 56 14.30 7.63 -10.05
CA LEU A 56 14.58 8.51 -8.91
C LEU A 56 15.84 8.07 -8.13
N GLY A 57 16.54 7.04 -8.62
CA GLY A 57 17.73 6.47 -8.00
C GLY A 57 17.46 5.14 -7.32
N TYR A 58 18.16 4.85 -6.24
CA TYR A 58 18.10 3.57 -5.55
C TYR A 58 17.84 3.77 -4.06
N ARG A 59 17.19 2.77 -3.44
CA ARG A 59 16.93 2.73 -2.00
C ARG A 59 17.20 1.34 -1.45
N GLU A 60 17.68 1.31 -0.22
CA GLU A 60 17.80 0.06 0.53
C GLU A 60 16.44 -0.39 1.08
N VAL A 61 16.06 -1.63 0.78
CA VAL A 61 14.88 -2.31 1.30
C VAL A 61 15.29 -3.55 2.08
N VAL A 62 14.55 -3.85 3.15
CA VAL A 62 14.77 -5.05 3.96
C VAL A 62 13.86 -6.15 3.43
N GLY A 63 14.49 -7.16 2.82
CA GLY A 63 13.79 -8.35 2.36
C GLY A 63 13.58 -9.36 3.49
N GLU A 64 13.13 -10.56 3.07
CA GLU A 64 12.93 -11.67 4.00
C GLU A 64 14.24 -12.00 4.75
N TRP A 65 14.11 -12.43 6.01
CA TRP A 65 15.23 -12.77 6.89
C TRP A 65 16.17 -11.60 7.24
N GLY A 66 15.71 -10.35 7.04
CA GLY A 66 16.47 -9.15 7.42
C GLY A 66 17.60 -8.79 6.45
N LYS A 67 17.69 -9.46 5.30
CA LYS A 67 18.70 -9.16 4.29
C LYS A 67 18.35 -7.84 3.59
N ARG A 68 19.36 -6.97 3.47
CA ARG A 68 19.25 -5.66 2.82
C ARG A 68 19.53 -5.79 1.32
N TYR A 69 18.70 -5.15 0.52
CA TYR A 69 18.82 -5.10 -0.93
C TYR A 69 18.72 -3.66 -1.39
N GLU A 70 19.48 -3.29 -2.40
CA GLU A 70 19.31 -2.01 -3.07
C GLU A 70 18.41 -2.20 -4.29
N VAL A 71 17.30 -1.47 -4.33
CA VAL A 71 16.32 -1.53 -5.41
C VAL A 71 16.16 -0.17 -6.05
N GLU A 72 15.98 -0.15 -7.36
CA GLU A 72 15.69 1.08 -8.10
C GLU A 72 14.34 1.63 -7.66
N VAL A 73 14.26 2.94 -7.47
CA VAL A 73 13.02 3.67 -7.25
C VAL A 73 12.65 4.36 -8.54
N GLN A 74 11.46 4.07 -9.05
CA GLN A 74 10.93 4.72 -10.25
C GLN A 74 9.63 5.44 -9.91
N GLU A 75 9.38 6.57 -10.57
CA GLU A 75 8.09 7.24 -10.54
C GLU A 75 7.50 7.27 -11.95
N TRP A 76 6.28 6.78 -12.06
CA TRP A 76 5.52 6.79 -13.29
C TRP A 76 4.36 7.76 -13.15
N ILE A 77 4.15 8.60 -14.16
CA ILE A 77 3.09 9.61 -14.14
C ILE A 77 1.94 9.18 -15.05
N TYR A 78 0.73 9.12 -14.51
CA TYR A 78 -0.51 8.88 -15.27
C TYR A 78 -1.43 10.10 -15.26
N GLY A 79 -2.32 10.15 -16.25
CA GLY A 79 -3.28 11.25 -16.43
C GLY A 79 -2.72 12.42 -17.25
N PRO A 80 -3.36 13.61 -17.16
CA PRO A 80 -4.45 13.92 -16.23
C PRO A 80 -5.75 13.20 -16.59
N TRP A 81 -6.42 12.61 -15.60
CA TRP A 81 -7.79 12.11 -15.73
C TRP A 81 -8.69 12.93 -14.81
N ASN A 82 -9.74 13.54 -15.36
CA ASN A 82 -10.63 14.46 -14.62
C ASN A 82 -9.86 15.58 -13.89
N GLY A 83 -8.77 16.07 -14.50
CA GLY A 83 -7.92 17.12 -13.94
C GLY A 83 -6.92 16.67 -12.87
N MET A 84 -6.72 15.37 -12.66
CA MET A 84 -5.78 14.82 -11.67
C MET A 84 -4.62 14.09 -12.34
N LEU A 85 -3.39 14.44 -11.97
CA LEU A 85 -2.18 13.65 -12.21
C LEU A 85 -2.00 12.61 -11.12
N TYR A 86 -1.47 11.45 -11.48
CA TYR A 86 -1.19 10.35 -10.56
C TYR A 86 0.28 9.97 -10.63
N PHE A 87 0.96 9.99 -9.49
CA PHE A 87 2.37 9.68 -9.32
C PHE A 87 2.45 8.30 -8.67
N VAL A 88 2.83 7.30 -9.47
CA VAL A 88 2.84 5.89 -9.13
C VAL A 88 4.29 5.47 -8.91
N ARG A 89 4.67 5.18 -7.66
CA ARG A 89 6.05 4.88 -7.30
C ARG A 89 6.29 3.39 -7.21
N PHE A 90 7.40 2.94 -7.77
CA PHE A 90 7.87 1.57 -7.68
C PHE A 90 9.15 1.51 -6.87
N GLU A 91 9.26 0.49 -6.03
CA GLU A 91 10.52 0.04 -5.45
C GLU A 91 10.83 -1.34 -6.07
N GLY A 92 11.88 -1.40 -6.89
CA GLY A 92 12.12 -2.51 -7.80
C GLY A 92 10.95 -2.66 -8.78
N ASN A 93 10.26 -3.81 -8.74
CA ASN A 93 9.09 -4.07 -9.57
C ASN A 93 7.76 -3.92 -8.81
N ARG A 94 7.75 -3.44 -7.56
CA ARG A 94 6.54 -3.40 -6.72
C ARG A 94 6.04 -1.97 -6.55
N LEU A 95 4.74 -1.79 -6.81
CA LEU A 95 4.06 -0.53 -6.55
C LEU A 95 4.07 -0.23 -5.05
N SER A 96 4.82 0.78 -4.64
CA SER A 96 5.04 1.14 -3.24
C SER A 96 4.17 2.32 -2.78
N ALA A 97 3.84 3.25 -3.68
CA ALA A 97 2.99 4.40 -3.35
C ALA A 97 2.18 4.91 -4.55
N ILE A 98 1.00 5.44 -4.26
CA ILE A 98 0.19 6.18 -5.23
C ILE A 98 -0.11 7.55 -4.63
N GLN A 99 0.24 8.61 -5.33
CA GLN A 99 -0.13 9.98 -4.96
C GLN A 99 -0.88 10.64 -6.12
N SER A 100 -1.75 11.61 -5.81
CA SER A 100 -2.45 12.38 -6.83
C SER A 100 -2.34 13.87 -6.57
N ARG A 101 -2.21 14.65 -7.63
CA ARG A 101 -2.21 16.12 -7.59
C ARG A 101 -3.17 16.65 -8.64
N ARG A 102 -3.93 17.68 -8.31
CA ARG A 102 -4.69 18.44 -9.32
C ARG A 102 -3.70 19.13 -10.26
N GLY A 103 -3.92 19.03 -11.57
CA GLY A 103 -3.18 19.82 -12.54
C GLY A 103 -3.55 21.29 -12.39
N ASP A 104 -2.56 22.17 -12.43
CA ASP A 104 -2.76 23.62 -12.45
C ASP A 104 -3.37 24.09 -13.78
#